data_AF-A0A1H8LZP8-F1
#
_entry.id   AF-A0A1H8LZP8-F1
#
_cell.length_a   1.000
_cell.length_b   1.000
_cell.length_c   1.000
_cell.angle_alpha   90.00
_cell.angle_beta   90.00
_cell.angle_gamma   90.00
#
_symmetry.space_group_name_H-M   'P 1'
#
loop_
_entity.id
_entity.type
_entity.pdbx_description
1 polymer ?
#
loop_
_entity_poly.entity_id
_entity_poly.type
_entity_poly.pdbx_seq_one_letter_code
_entity_poly.pdbx_strand_id
1 'polypeptide(L)'
;MLSNFRIVFIIVAFGIIGCKKEEPPQNINSFFKEVIEPDDRKTITPEEAKTYHNDTHRHYEYRTGKSGHYEYNYDVSGCNDLGDSISGNINIQGKYGAGVLITTDGEIEITAEWIDYGKLKAVDKDGNEYHLKVN
;
A
#
# COMPACT_ATOMS: atom_id res chain seq x y z
N MET A 1 -72.90 -34.70 -2.36
CA MET A 1 -72.83 -33.28 -1.97
C MET A 1 -71.44 -33.00 -1.41
N LEU A 2 -70.83 -31.91 -1.87
CA LEU A 2 -69.49 -31.40 -1.56
C LEU A 2 -69.13 -31.40 -0.06
N SER A 3 -67.84 -31.57 0.26
CA SER A 3 -67.02 -30.48 0.84
C SER A 3 -65.75 -30.97 1.57
N ASN A 4 -64.62 -30.59 0.99
CA ASN A 4 -63.37 -30.14 1.63
C ASN A 4 -62.37 -31.16 2.19
N PHE A 5 -61.51 -31.58 1.26
CA PHE A 5 -60.13 -32.02 1.44
C PHE A 5 -59.30 -31.00 2.23
N ARG A 6 -58.56 -31.45 3.24
CA ARG A 6 -57.39 -30.73 3.80
C ARG A 6 -56.16 -31.62 3.67
N ILE A 7 -55.44 -31.46 2.56
CA ILE A 7 -54.04 -31.84 2.44
C ILE A 7 -53.22 -30.59 2.78
N VAL A 8 -52.28 -30.70 3.72
CA VAL A 8 -50.98 -30.03 3.57
C VAL A 8 -49.89 -31.01 3.98
N PHE A 9 -48.98 -31.23 3.03
CA PHE A 9 -47.92 -32.22 3.01
C PHE A 9 -46.77 -31.87 3.97
N ILE A 10 -46.38 -32.91 4.73
CA ILE A 10 -45.03 -33.36 5.09
C ILE A 10 -43.89 -32.42 4.66
N ILE A 11 -43.21 -31.84 5.66
CA ILE A 11 -41.94 -31.13 5.52
C ILE A 11 -40.86 -32.15 5.15
N VAL A 12 -40.37 -32.04 3.92
CA VAL A 12 -39.21 -32.77 3.41
C VAL A 12 -37.95 -32.05 3.88
N ALA A 13 -37.23 -32.62 4.84
CA ALA A 13 -35.89 -32.18 5.21
C ALA A 13 -34.85 -32.92 4.35
N PHE A 14 -34.60 -32.39 3.14
CA PHE A 14 -33.39 -32.69 2.37
C PHE A 14 -32.29 -31.69 2.77
N GLY A 15 -31.09 -32.18 3.06
CA GLY A 15 -29.92 -31.32 3.17
C GLY A 15 -28.77 -31.90 3.99
N ILE A 16 -28.17 -33.00 3.53
CA ILE A 16 -26.78 -33.32 3.87
C ILE A 16 -25.88 -32.27 3.24
N ILE A 17 -25.23 -31.42 4.03
CA ILE A 17 -24.00 -30.77 3.60
C ILE A 17 -23.04 -30.85 4.79
N GLY A 18 -22.10 -31.78 4.70
CA GLY A 18 -21.00 -31.86 5.64
C GLY A 18 -20.26 -30.53 5.66
N CYS A 19 -20.05 -30.00 6.86
CA CYS A 19 -19.06 -28.95 7.08
C CYS A 19 -17.70 -29.50 6.64
N LYS A 20 -17.30 -29.22 5.41
CA LYS A 20 -15.88 -29.12 5.12
C LYS A 20 -15.42 -27.89 5.91
N LYS A 21 -14.56 -28.11 6.90
CA LYS A 21 -13.80 -27.02 7.51
C LYS A 21 -12.99 -26.42 6.37
N GLU A 22 -13.39 -25.25 5.90
CA GLU A 22 -12.50 -24.42 5.10
C GLU A 22 -11.28 -24.17 5.97
N GLU A 23 -10.11 -24.56 5.47
CA GLU A 23 -8.86 -24.12 6.07
C GLU A 23 -8.89 -22.59 6.06
N PRO A 24 -8.54 -21.94 7.18
CA PRO A 24 -8.55 -20.50 7.25
C PRO A 24 -7.70 -19.96 6.09
N PRO A 25 -8.18 -18.93 5.35
CA PRO A 25 -7.46 -18.40 4.22
C PRO A 25 -6.04 -18.07 4.67
N GLN A 26 -5.06 -18.76 4.07
CA GLN A 26 -3.66 -18.46 4.31
C GLN A 26 -3.46 -16.99 3.96
N ASN A 27 -3.19 -16.19 4.99
CA ASN A 27 -3.04 -14.76 4.86
C ASN A 27 -1.85 -14.50 3.92
N ILE A 28 -2.15 -14.06 2.70
CA ILE A 28 -1.18 -13.80 1.62
C ILE A 28 -0.28 -12.60 1.99
N ASN A 29 -0.54 -11.92 3.11
CA ASN A 29 0.19 -10.73 3.54
C ASN A 29 1.54 -11.05 4.21
N SER A 30 1.97 -12.31 4.33
CA SER A 30 3.27 -12.62 4.95
C SER A 30 4.47 -12.04 4.19
N PHE A 31 4.27 -11.57 2.96
CA PHE A 31 5.31 -10.91 2.15
C PHE A 31 5.39 -9.39 2.37
N PHE A 32 4.43 -8.77 3.04
CA PHE A 32 4.33 -7.31 3.10
C PHE A 32 4.60 -6.80 4.51
N LYS A 33 5.54 -5.87 4.63
CA LYS A 33 5.78 -5.12 5.86
C LYS A 33 4.57 -4.22 6.12
N GLU A 34 4.07 -4.22 7.35
CA GLU A 34 2.88 -3.44 7.72
C GLU A 34 3.16 -1.93 7.74
N VAL A 35 4.44 -1.54 7.87
CA VAL A 35 4.91 -0.15 7.92
C VAL A 35 6.16 -0.01 7.06
N ILE A 36 6.12 0.87 6.06
CA ILE A 36 7.31 1.26 5.27
C ILE A 36 8.21 2.12 6.15
N GLU A 37 9.49 1.79 6.19
CA GLU A 37 10.52 2.57 6.86
C GLU A 37 11.43 3.26 5.84
N PRO A 38 12.08 4.38 6.19
CA PRO A 38 12.96 5.10 5.28
C PRO A 38 14.02 4.22 4.62
N ASP A 39 14.59 3.27 5.37
CA ASP A 39 15.70 2.44 4.91
C ASP A 39 15.30 1.33 3.95
N ASP A 40 14.01 1.01 3.83
CA ASP A 40 13.52 0.00 2.87
C ASP A 40 13.85 0.40 1.41
N ARG A 41 14.04 1.71 1.14
CA ARG A 41 14.48 2.22 -0.18
C ARG A 41 15.89 1.78 -0.59
N LYS A 42 16.76 1.41 0.38
CA LYS A 42 18.19 1.17 0.13
C LYS A 42 18.45 -0.18 -0.55
N THR A 43 17.60 -1.17 -0.31
CA THR A 43 17.80 -2.54 -0.81
C THR A 43 16.48 -3.21 -1.15
N ILE A 44 16.38 -3.71 -2.37
CA ILE A 44 15.26 -4.57 -2.77
C ILE A 44 15.60 -6.01 -2.37
N THR A 45 14.72 -6.67 -1.61
CA THR A 45 14.95 -8.06 -1.23
C THR A 45 14.87 -9.00 -2.45
N PRO A 46 15.52 -10.18 -2.40
CA PRO A 46 15.44 -11.14 -3.51
C PRO A 46 14.02 -11.60 -3.87
N GLU A 47 13.07 -11.55 -2.93
CA GLU A 47 11.66 -11.83 -3.21
C GLU A 47 10.98 -10.67 -3.93
N GLU A 48 11.11 -9.45 -3.43
CA GLU A 48 10.54 -8.26 -4.07
C GLU A 48 11.08 -8.06 -5.48
N ALA A 49 12.37 -8.34 -5.68
CA ALA A 49 13.04 -8.26 -6.98
C ALA A 49 12.39 -9.14 -8.06
N LYS A 50 11.72 -10.25 -7.69
CA LYS A 50 10.97 -11.09 -8.65
C LYS A 50 9.81 -10.36 -9.31
N THR A 51 9.35 -9.29 -8.68
CA THR A 51 8.23 -8.46 -9.14
C THR A 51 8.68 -7.06 -9.55
N TYR A 52 9.99 -6.84 -9.66
CA TYR A 52 10.56 -5.57 -10.05
C TYR A 52 10.04 -5.13 -11.42
N HIS A 53 9.64 -3.87 -11.49
CA HIS A 53 9.14 -3.27 -12.71
C HIS A 53 9.48 -1.78 -12.73
N ASN A 54 10.10 -1.32 -13.81
CA ASN A 54 10.26 0.10 -14.12
C ASN A 54 9.50 0.44 -15.41
N ASP A 55 9.11 1.70 -15.58
CA ASP A 55 8.45 2.19 -16.79
C ASP A 55 8.73 3.68 -16.94
N THR A 56 9.44 4.06 -18.00
CA THR A 56 9.85 5.44 -18.25
C THR A 56 8.68 6.37 -18.58
N HIS A 57 7.46 5.86 -18.77
CA HIS A 57 6.24 6.66 -18.95
C HIS A 57 5.51 6.92 -17.63
N ARG A 58 6.07 6.51 -16.49
CA ARG A 58 5.51 6.66 -15.16
C ARG A 58 6.48 7.46 -14.28
N HIS A 59 5.93 8.09 -13.25
CA HIS A 59 6.69 8.89 -12.28
C HIS A 59 7.46 8.07 -11.25
N TYR A 60 7.21 6.77 -11.13
CA TYR A 60 7.98 5.93 -10.23
C TYR A 60 9.29 5.54 -10.90
N GLU A 61 10.36 5.44 -10.11
CA GLU A 61 11.63 4.85 -10.54
C GLU A 61 11.46 3.34 -10.73
N TYR A 62 10.80 2.70 -9.76
CA TYR A 62 10.41 1.31 -9.85
C TYR A 62 9.18 1.01 -8.98
N ARG A 63 8.60 -0.17 -9.19
CA ARG A 63 7.62 -0.78 -8.31
C ARG A 63 7.91 -2.25 -8.09
N THR A 64 7.50 -2.77 -6.95
CA THR A 64 7.53 -4.19 -6.58
C THR A 64 6.15 -4.59 -6.03
N GLY A 65 5.91 -5.88 -5.89
CA GLY A 65 4.67 -6.43 -5.35
C GLY A 65 3.72 -6.98 -6.42
N LYS A 66 2.47 -7.21 -6.03
CA LYS A 66 1.45 -7.89 -6.85
C LYS A 66 0.21 -7.01 -6.99
N SER A 67 -0.66 -7.36 -7.93
CA SER A 67 -1.90 -6.61 -8.17
C SER A 67 -2.67 -6.37 -6.86
N GLY A 68 -2.97 -5.11 -6.56
CA GLY A 68 -3.61 -4.67 -5.32
C GLY A 68 -2.66 -4.32 -4.16
N HIS A 69 -1.40 -4.74 -4.24
CA HIS A 69 -0.38 -4.55 -3.19
C HIS A 69 0.97 -4.24 -3.84
N TYR A 70 1.06 -3.09 -4.49
CA TYR A 70 2.31 -2.57 -5.03
C TYR A 70 2.95 -1.59 -4.07
N GLU A 71 4.26 -1.68 -3.96
CA GLU A 71 5.12 -0.64 -3.41
C GLU A 71 5.78 0.09 -4.56
N TYR A 72 5.86 1.41 -4.47
CA TYR A 72 6.38 2.30 -5.50
C TYR A 72 7.49 3.16 -4.93
N ASN A 73 8.62 3.22 -5.62
CA ASN A 73 9.71 4.14 -5.32
C ASN A 73 9.60 5.39 -6.18
N TYR A 74 9.67 6.56 -5.57
CA TYR A 74 9.59 7.85 -6.23
C TYR A 74 10.77 8.73 -5.84
N ASP A 75 11.34 9.40 -6.83
CA ASP A 75 12.10 10.62 -6.59
C ASP A 75 11.14 11.79 -6.40
N VAL A 76 11.43 12.61 -5.40
CA VAL A 76 10.61 13.75 -5.01
C VAL A 76 11.40 15.04 -4.92
N SER A 77 10.72 16.15 -5.13
CA SER A 77 11.27 17.49 -4.93
C SER A 77 10.26 18.41 -4.25
N GLY A 78 10.75 19.42 -3.54
CA GLY A 78 9.92 20.38 -2.82
C GLY A 78 10.72 21.54 -2.23
N CYS A 79 10.10 22.25 -1.30
CA CYS A 79 10.75 23.27 -0.49
C CYS A 79 10.50 23.01 1.00
N ASN A 80 11.45 23.38 1.85
CA ASN A 80 11.22 23.49 3.29
C ASN A 80 10.46 24.80 3.63
N ASP A 81 10.14 25.02 4.91
CA ASP A 81 9.46 26.23 5.39
C ASP A 81 10.26 27.53 5.17
N LEU A 82 11.57 27.43 4.98
CA LEU A 82 12.45 28.56 4.67
C LEU A 82 12.51 28.88 3.17
N GLY A 83 11.94 28.01 2.32
CA GLY A 83 11.93 28.14 0.86
C GLY A 83 13.12 27.48 0.17
N ASP A 84 14.01 26.80 0.89
CA ASP A 84 15.14 26.09 0.29
C ASP A 84 14.68 24.84 -0.45
N SER A 85 15.26 24.60 -1.62
CA SER A 85 14.95 23.42 -2.43
C SER A 85 15.46 22.16 -1.74
N ILE A 86 14.59 21.16 -1.68
CA ILE A 86 14.88 19.83 -1.18
C ILE A 86 14.57 18.79 -2.24
N SER A 87 15.33 17.72 -2.26
CA SER A 87 15.04 16.51 -3.05
C SER A 87 14.96 15.31 -2.13
N GLY A 88 14.46 14.19 -2.62
CA GLY A 88 14.41 12.97 -1.80
C GLY A 88 14.01 11.76 -2.61
N ASN A 89 14.04 10.61 -1.93
CA ASN A 89 13.61 9.34 -2.47
C ASN A 89 12.75 8.62 -1.43
N ILE A 90 11.58 8.12 -1.85
CA ILE A 90 10.56 7.57 -0.97
C ILE A 90 9.97 6.28 -1.53
N ASN A 91 9.64 5.35 -0.65
CA ASN A 91 8.79 4.19 -0.96
C ASN A 91 7.37 4.45 -0.46
N ILE A 92 6.36 4.15 -1.29
CA ILE A 92 4.94 4.29 -0.94
C ILE A 92 4.18 3.02 -1.28
N GLN A 93 3.35 2.56 -0.34
CA GLN A 93 2.37 1.50 -0.54
C GLN A 93 0.98 2.02 -0.14
N GLY A 94 0.06 1.98 -1.10
CA GLY A 94 -1.27 2.57 -0.90
C GLY A 94 -1.18 4.09 -0.66
N LYS A 95 -1.65 4.54 0.51
CA LYS A 95 -1.69 5.98 0.85
C LYS A 95 -0.40 6.48 1.51
N TYR A 96 0.35 5.60 2.17
CA TYR A 96 1.42 5.98 3.10
C TYR A 96 2.77 5.44 2.64
N GLY A 97 3.84 6.14 3.03
CA GLY A 97 5.19 5.78 2.70
C GLY A 97 6.21 6.38 3.65
N ALA A 98 7.47 6.10 3.40
CA ALA A 98 8.58 6.68 4.11
C ALA A 98 9.80 6.79 3.19
N GLY A 99 10.75 7.62 3.59
CA GLY A 99 11.97 7.83 2.83
C GLY A 99 12.85 8.89 3.43
N VAL A 100 13.70 9.47 2.60
CA VAL A 100 14.66 10.49 3.04
C VAL A 100 14.65 11.69 2.10
N LEU A 101 14.73 12.87 2.70
CA LEU A 101 15.01 14.13 2.03
C LEU A 101 16.50 14.46 2.16
N ILE A 102 17.08 14.97 1.08
CA ILE A 102 18.43 15.49 1.01
C ILE A 102 18.35 17.02 1.10
N THR A 103 18.99 17.58 2.12
CA THR A 103 19.06 19.02 2.37
C THR A 103 20.52 19.47 2.39
N THR A 104 20.76 20.78 2.55
CA THR A 104 22.11 21.33 2.77
C THR A 104 22.76 20.81 4.05
N ASP A 105 21.94 20.49 5.06
CA ASP A 105 22.40 20.09 6.39
C ASP A 105 22.52 18.56 6.55
N GLY A 106 22.12 17.81 5.51
CA GLY A 106 22.21 16.36 5.46
C GLY A 106 20.89 15.68 5.09
N GLU A 107 20.81 14.40 5.45
CA GLU A 107 19.65 13.55 5.22
C GLU A 107 18.62 13.66 6.36
N ILE A 108 17.35 13.77 6.00
CA ILE A 108 16.21 13.82 6.94
C ILE A 108 15.28 12.65 6.63
N GLU A 109 15.07 11.79 7.63
CA GLU A 109 14.07 10.72 7.56
C GLU A 109 12.65 11.30 7.69
N ILE A 110 11.77 10.86 6.79
CA ILE A 110 10.37 11.31 6.77
C ILE A 110 9.41 10.14 6.62
N THR A 111 8.19 10.35 7.11
CA THR A 111 6.99 9.62 6.67
C THR A 111 6.23 10.49 5.69
N ALA A 112 5.50 9.88 4.76
CA ALA A 112 4.77 10.59 3.72
C ALA A 112 3.36 10.03 3.53
N GLU A 113 2.43 10.89 3.15
CA GLU A 113 1.10 10.51 2.69
C GLU A 113 0.71 11.24 1.41
N TRP A 114 0.00 10.53 0.53
CA TRP A 114 -0.63 11.16 -0.64
C TRP A 114 -1.73 12.11 -0.19
N ILE A 115 -1.64 13.37 -0.63
CA ILE A 115 -2.67 14.39 -0.41
C ILE A 115 -3.40 14.78 -1.70
N ASP A 116 -2.76 14.56 -2.86
CA ASP A 116 -3.33 14.81 -4.19
C ASP A 116 -2.51 14.06 -5.26
N TYR A 117 -2.97 14.06 -6.51
CA TYR A 117 -2.23 13.47 -7.63
C TYR A 117 -0.85 14.11 -7.77
N GLY A 118 0.19 13.30 -7.56
CA GLY A 118 1.58 13.72 -7.65
C GLY A 118 2.05 14.63 -6.52
N LYS A 119 1.27 14.80 -5.45
CA LYS A 119 1.62 15.63 -4.29
C LYS A 119 1.54 14.86 -2.98
N LEU A 120 2.57 15.06 -2.15
CA LEU A 120 2.73 14.39 -0.88
C LEU A 120 2.89 15.41 0.23
N LYS A 121 2.33 15.08 1.39
CA LYS A 121 2.71 15.69 2.66
C LYS A 121 3.68 14.76 3.36
N ALA A 122 4.84 15.25 3.73
CA ALA A 122 5.82 14.52 4.50
C ALA A 122 6.05 15.18 5.86
N VAL A 123 6.39 14.36 6.86
CA VAL A 123 6.66 14.81 8.23
C VAL A 123 7.90 14.09 8.76
N ASP A 124 8.84 14.83 9.32
CA ASP A 124 10.01 14.27 9.99
C ASP A 124 9.71 13.87 11.46
N LYS A 125 10.70 13.31 12.15
CA LYS A 125 10.58 12.91 13.56
C LYS A 125 10.29 14.07 14.53
N ASP A 126 10.65 15.30 14.15
CA ASP A 126 10.53 16.50 14.96
C ASP A 126 9.20 17.22 14.70
N GLY A 127 8.42 16.74 13.71
CA GLY A 127 7.11 17.26 13.35
C GLY A 127 7.15 18.34 12.27
N ASN A 128 8.31 18.57 11.64
CA ASN A 128 8.41 19.53 10.53
C ASN A 128 7.71 18.97 9.30
N GLU A 129 6.90 19.80 8.65
CA GLU A 129 6.11 19.40 7.48
C GLU A 129 6.80 19.81 6.17
N TYR A 130 6.66 18.96 5.15
CA TYR A 130 7.23 19.20 3.83
C TYR A 130 6.18 18.89 2.76
N HIS A 131 6.04 19.79 1.80
CA HIS A 131 5.16 19.60 0.64
C HIS A 131 5.99 19.20 -0.57
N LEU A 132 5.81 17.96 -1.00
CA LEU A 132 6.63 17.32 -2.02
C LEU A 132 5.82 17.03 -3.27
N LYS A 133 6.51 16.99 -4.40
CA LYS A 133 5.99 16.53 -5.69
C LYS A 133 6.84 15.37 -6.20
N VAL A 134 6.20 14.38 -6.80
CA VAL A 134 6.91 13.32 -7.53
C VAL A 134 7.43 13.86 -8.86
N ASN A 135 8.60 13.38 -9.27
CA ASN A 135 9.25 13.77 -10.51
C ASN A 135 8.82 12.89 -11.69
#